data_AF-A0A7V2TNK3-F1
#
_entry.id   AF-A0A7V2TNK3-F1
#
_cell.length_a   1.000
_cell.length_b   1.000
_cell.length_c   1.000
_cell.angle_alpha   90.00
_cell.angle_beta   90.00
_cell.angle_gamma   90.00
#
_symmetry.space_group_name_H-M   'P 1'
#
loop_
_entity.id
_entity.type
_entity.pdbx_description
1 polymer ?
#
loop_
_entity_poly.entity_id
_entity_poly.type
_entity_poly.pdbx_seq_one_letter_code
_entity_poly.pdbx_strand_id
1 'polypeptide(L)' 'MPDLNGDGMADIACAHNGGYVSVRLSRGEYKFDAPMYFQCGDDVQGMMIQDLTGDGLPELVTFNRRTSDVSIIRGLRAS' A
#
# COMPACT_ATOMS: atom_id res chain seq x y z
N MET A 1 -2.82 -1.93 12.84
CA MET A 1 -3.04 -2.40 11.45
C MET A 1 -3.04 -1.17 10.57
N PRO A 2 -2.52 -1.23 9.33
CA PRO A 2 -2.32 -0.02 8.53
C PRO A 2 -3.67 0.63 8.21
N ASP A 3 -3.82 1.91 8.51
CA ASP A 3 -4.92 2.77 8.06
C ASP A 3 -4.33 3.63 6.95
N LEU A 4 -4.60 3.27 5.69
CA LEU A 4 -3.92 3.85 4.53
C LEU A 4 -4.61 5.10 4.01
N ASN A 5 -5.85 5.35 4.46
CA ASN A 5 -6.67 6.48 4.03
C ASN A 5 -7.08 7.45 5.16
N GLY A 6 -6.73 7.14 6.41
CA GLY A 6 -6.98 7.96 7.59
C GLY A 6 -8.43 7.89 8.09
N ASP A 7 -9.19 6.87 7.71
CA ASP A 7 -10.60 6.75 8.11
C ASP A 7 -10.81 6.03 9.46
N GLY A 8 -9.71 5.63 10.11
CA GLY A 8 -9.70 4.93 11.39
C GLY A 8 -9.95 3.44 11.27
N MET A 9 -10.09 2.90 10.05
CA MET A 9 -10.25 1.48 9.79
C MET A 9 -8.94 0.86 9.27
N ALA A 10 -8.74 -0.41 9.64
CA ALA A 10 -7.58 -1.17 9.20
C ALA A 10 -7.76 -1.68 7.75
N ASP A 11 -6.90 -1.23 6.85
CA ASP A 11 -6.86 -1.61 5.45
C ASP A 11 -5.94 -2.81 5.17
N ILE A 12 -5.96 -3.28 3.92
CA ILE A 12 -5.09 -4.35 3.44
C ILE A 12 -4.26 -3.88 2.25
N ALA A 13 -2.94 -4.07 2.32
CA ALA A 13 -2.04 -3.98 1.18
C ALA A 13 -1.35 -5.33 0.95
N CYS A 14 -1.19 -5.72 -0.31
CA CYS A 14 -0.60 -6.99 -0.71
C CYS A 14 0.41 -6.78 -1.84
N ALA A 15 1.65 -7.20 -1.64
CA ALA A 15 2.69 -7.21 -2.66
C ALA A 15 2.57 -8.45 -3.55
N HIS A 16 2.76 -8.26 -4.87
CA HIS A 16 2.70 -9.33 -5.86
C HIS A 16 4.02 -9.42 -6.61
N ASN A 17 4.49 -10.65 -6.83
CA ASN A 17 5.70 -10.92 -7.62
C ASN A 17 5.61 -10.36 -9.06
N GLY A 18 4.40 -10.10 -9.56
CA GLY A 18 4.15 -9.45 -10.85
C GLY A 18 4.51 -7.96 -10.92
N GLY A 19 5.10 -7.39 -9.85
CA GLY A 19 5.61 -6.02 -9.89
C GLY A 19 4.64 -4.94 -9.42
N TYR A 20 3.55 -5.34 -8.77
CA TYR A 20 2.50 -4.42 -8.32
C TYR A 20 2.06 -4.72 -6.88
N VAL A 21 1.43 -3.72 -6.27
CA VAL A 21 0.75 -3.84 -4.99
C VAL A 21 -0.75 -3.69 -5.21
N SER A 22 -1.55 -4.49 -4.53
CA SER A 22 -2.99 -4.26 -4.43
C SER A 22 -3.37 -3.74 -3.04
N VAL A 23 -4.22 -2.72 -3.00
CA VAL A 23 -4.76 -2.12 -1.78
C VAL A 23 -6.27 -2.32 -1.76
N ARG A 24 -6.82 -2.69 -0.61
CA ARG A 24 -8.25 -2.78 -0.36
C ARG A 24 -8.59 -1.96 0.88
N LEU A 25 -9.46 -0.99 0.69
CA LEU A 25 -9.95 -0.14 1.78
C LEU A 25 -11.03 -0.87 2.57
N SER A 26 -10.97 -0.76 3.88
CA SER A 26 -11.92 -1.39 4.78
C SER A 26 -13.26 -0.65 4.79
N ARG A 27 -14.33 -1.42 4.95
CA ARG A 27 -15.69 -0.92 5.23
C ARG A 27 -16.18 -1.38 6.60
N GLY A 28 -15.26 -1.88 7.44
CA GLY A 28 -15.56 -2.53 8.71
C GLY A 28 -16.06 -3.97 8.53
N GLU A 29 -16.14 -4.71 9.64
CA GLU A 29 -16.71 -6.07 9.67
C GLU A 29 -16.13 -7.03 8.61
N TYR A 30 -14.82 -6.96 8.34
CA TYR A 30 -14.13 -7.76 7.32
C TYR A 30 -14.64 -7.56 5.88
N LYS A 31 -15.34 -6.46 5.62
CA LYS A 31 -15.75 -6.03 4.27
C LYS A 31 -14.71 -5.07 3.72
N PHE A 32 -14.42 -5.21 2.43
CA PHE A 32 -13.43 -4.39 1.75
C PHE A 32 -13.94 -3.99 0.37
N ASP A 33 -13.51 -2.82 -0.09
CA ASP A 33 -13.76 -2.38 -1.45
C ASP A 33 -13.03 -3.24 -2.49
N ALA A 34 -13.39 -3.01 -3.76
CA ALA A 34 -12.63 -3.54 -4.88
C ALA A 34 -11.14 -3.12 -4.78
N PRO A 35 -10.20 -4.01 -5.16
CA PRO A 35 -8.79 -3.72 -5.06
C PRO A 35 -8.38 -2.59 -6.02
N MET A 36 -7.62 -1.64 -5.49
CA MET A 36 -6.81 -0.71 -6.28
C MET A 36 -5.45 -1.34 -6.56
N TYR A 37 -4.89 -1.10 -7.74
CA TYR A 37 -3.61 -1.67 -8.16
C TYR A 37 -2.60 -0.56 -8.46
N PHE A 38 -1.39 -0.72 -7.93
CA PHE A 38 -0.30 0.24 -8.10
C PHE A 38 0.92 -0.48 -8.66
N GLN A 39 1.42 -0.02 -9.81
CA GLN A 39 2.66 -0.53 -10.36
C GLN A 39 3.84 0.01 -9.56
N CYS A 40 4.73 -0.88 -9.12
CA CYS A 40 5.81 -0.54 -8.20
C CYS A 40 7.19 -0.86 -8.80
N GLY A 41 7.29 -1.82 -9.70
CA GLY A 41 8.57 -2.25 -10.24
C GLY A 41 8.47 -3.68 -10.69
N ASP A 42 9.49 -4.48 -10.41
CA ASP A 42 9.51 -5.89 -10.80
C ASP A 42 10.00 -6.81 -9.67
N ASP A 43 9.29 -7.93 -9.47
CA ASP A 43 9.48 -8.87 -8.35
C ASP A 43 9.49 -8.17 -6.98
N VAL A 44 8.32 -7.68 -6.54
CA VAL A 44 8.16 -7.09 -5.21
C VAL A 44 8.22 -8.18 -4.15
N GLN A 45 9.33 -8.23 -3.40
CA GLN A 45 9.59 -9.28 -2.40
C GLN A 45 9.23 -8.85 -0.98
N GLY A 46 9.13 -7.55 -0.75
CA GLY A 46 8.83 -7.01 0.57
C GLY A 46 8.18 -5.65 0.48
N MET A 47 7.54 -5.26 1.58
CA MET A 47 6.87 -3.98 1.72
C MET A 47 6.97 -3.47 3.16
N MET A 48 7.16 -2.17 3.32
CA MET A 48 7.01 -1.46 4.59
C MET A 48 5.88 -0.46 4.51
N ILE A 49 5.27 -0.15 5.66
CA ILE A 49 4.19 0.82 5.78
C ILE A 49 4.58 1.81 6.87
N GLN A 50 4.73 3.08 6.52
CA GLN A 50 5.19 4.12 7.43
C GLN A 50 4.79 5.50 6.89
N ASP A 51 4.36 6.41 7.77
CA ASP A 51 4.25 7.83 7.42
C ASP A 51 5.66 8.43 7.30
N LEU A 52 6.11 8.61 6.06
CA LEU A 52 7.40 9.17 5.70
C LEU A 52 7.30 10.68 5.43
N THR A 53 6.10 11.18 5.15
CA THR A 53 5.88 12.59 4.81
C THR A 53 5.46 13.44 6.01
N GLY A 54 5.01 12.82 7.10
CA GLY A 54 4.47 13.48 8.28
C GLY A 54 3.09 14.07 8.08
N ASP A 55 2.35 13.63 7.05
CA ASP A 55 1.01 14.13 6.75
C ASP A 55 -0.12 13.33 7.42
N GLY A 56 0.25 12.32 8.22
CA GLY A 56 -0.68 11.46 8.95
C GLY A 56 -1.19 10.28 8.14
N LEU A 57 -0.83 10.16 6.85
CA LEU A 57 -1.18 9.02 6.01
C LEU A 57 0.08 8.21 5.69
N PRO A 58 0.12 6.90 6.03
CA PRO A 58 1.31 6.11 5.78
C PRO A 58 1.53 5.84 4.28
N GLU A 59 2.78 5.95 3.86
CA GLU A 59 3.23 5.48 2.56
C GLU A 59 3.51 3.97 2.55
N LEU A 60 3.38 3.35 1.37
CA LEU A 60 3.85 2.00 1.12
C LEU A 60 5.20 2.05 0.39
N VAL A 61 6.22 1.45 0.98
CA VAL A 61 7.55 1.30 0.37
C VAL A 61 7.72 -0.13 -0.11
N THR A 62 7.97 -0.34 -1.39
CA THR A 62 8.22 -1.67 -1.96
C THR A 62 9.71 -1.89 -2.23
N PHE A 63 10.16 -3.13 -2.02
CA PHE A 63 11.52 -3.56 -2.37
C PHE A 63 11.45 -4.44 -3.62
N ASN A 64 11.98 -3.92 -4.72
CA ASN A 64 11.85 -4.54 -6.04
C ASN A 64 13.15 -5.28 -6.37
N ARG A 65 13.14 -6.61 -6.24
CA ARG A 65 14.38 -7.41 -6.28
C ARG A 65 15.03 -7.40 -7.67
N ARG A 66 14.23 -7.51 -8.73
CA ARG A 66 14.77 -7.66 -10.09
C ARG A 66 15.31 -6.34 -10.65
N THR A 67 14.66 -5.22 -10.33
CA THR A 67 15.11 -3.87 -10.71
C THR A 67 16.15 -3.30 -9.76
N SER A 68 16.35 -3.89 -8.57
CA SER A 68 17.30 -3.43 -7.55
C SER A 68 17.02 -1.98 -7.09
N ASP A 69 15.75 -1.63 -7.01
CA ASP A 69 15.28 -0.31 -6.59
C ASP A 69 14.13 -0.41 -5.56
N VAL A 70 13.66 0.76 -5.14
CA VAL A 70 12.52 0.92 -4.25
C VAL A 70 11.49 1.81 -4.92
N SER A 71 10.21 1.53 -4.65
CA SER A 71 9.11 2.42 -5.03
C SER A 71 8.30 2.85 -3.83
N ILE A 72 7.74 4.05 -3.93
CA ILE A 72 6.91 4.65 -2.88
C ILE A 72 5.53 4.91 -3.48
N ILE A 73 4.51 4.27 -2.90
CA ILE A 73 3.11 4.62 -3.14
C ILE A 73 2.71 5.60 -2.04
N ARG A 74 2.24 6.78 -2.44
CA ARG A 74 1.78 7.81 -1.49
C ARG A 74 0.53 7.37 -0.73
N GLY A 75 0.39 7.81 0.51
CA GLY A 75 -0.81 7.61 1.31
C GLY A 75 -2.08 8.05 0.57
N LEU A 76 -3.19 7.35 0.82
CA LEU A 76 -4.43 7.56 0.08
C LEU A 76 -5.20 8.69 0.73
N ARG A 77 -5.50 9.76 0.00
CA ARG A 77 -6.39 10.79 0.52
C ARG A 77 -7.83 10.39 0.24
N ALA A 78 -8.67 10.39 1.27
CA ALA A 78 -10.11 10.46 1.06
C ALA A 78 -10.40 11.73 0.23
N SER A 79 -11.06 11.57 -0.91
CA SER A 79 -11.58 12.68 -1.72
C SER A 79 -12.77 13.34 -1.06
#